data_AF-A0A7T5UIZ9-F1
#
_entry.id   AF-A0A7T5UIZ9-F1
#
_cell.length_a   1.000
_cell.length_b   1.000
_cell.length_c   1.000
_cell.angle_alpha   90.00
_cell.angle_beta   90.00
_cell.angle_gamma   90.00
#
_symmetry.space_group_name_H-M   'P 1'
#
loop_
_entity.id
_entity.type
_entity.pdbx_description
1 polymer ?
#
loop_
_entity_poly.entity_id
_entity_poly.type
_entity_poly.pdbx_seq_one_letter_code
_entity_poly.pdbx_strand_id
1 'polypeptide(L)'
;MLQRPKPTQRLVRELCPRIDFLADVHHGLVETPSLKGFYRGLNFLDLLVFAAGSWIERNARSGEFRGLIEAEIDPYTIFNHVYQRHRDLFASLAAARGRITDEKLRELSHKINPFHGRTLRERLHSIPEFEVEELKRELQQEPKHYVTEGEYRAFEQVRADKSGLVILRFMPINPTRERIRQAFAGEISRIIRTCPRKYEPIALATTPSS
;
A
#
# COMPACT_ATOMS: atom_id res chain seq x y z
N MET A 1 12.89 16.63 -14.12
CA MET A 1 12.05 15.64 -13.38
C MET A 1 12.95 14.83 -12.48
N LEU A 2 12.61 14.71 -11.19
CA LEU A 2 13.35 13.86 -10.25
C LEU A 2 12.86 12.41 -10.33
N GLN A 3 13.73 11.45 -9.98
CA GLN A 3 13.38 10.03 -9.94
C GLN A 3 13.39 9.52 -8.51
N ARG A 4 12.27 8.94 -8.08
CA ARG A 4 12.18 8.26 -6.80
C ARG A 4 13.03 6.99 -6.79
N PRO A 5 13.79 6.71 -5.71
CA PRO A 5 14.46 5.42 -5.57
C PRO A 5 13.44 4.30 -5.34
N LYS A 6 13.82 3.07 -5.69
CA LYS A 6 12.99 1.88 -5.47
C LYS A 6 13.08 1.44 -4.00
N PRO A 7 11.98 1.02 -3.36
CA PRO A 7 12.05 0.47 -2.01
C PRO A 7 12.82 -0.86 -2.03
N THR A 8 13.62 -1.10 -1.01
CA THR A 8 14.24 -2.41 -0.78
C THR A 8 13.32 -3.27 0.09
N GLN A 9 13.43 -4.59 -0.04
CA GLN A 9 12.75 -5.53 0.86
C GLN A 9 13.10 -5.24 2.33
N ARG A 10 14.36 -4.87 2.61
CA ARG A 10 14.81 -4.52 3.95
C ARG A 10 14.09 -3.28 4.49
N LEU A 11 13.95 -2.22 3.68
CA LEU A 11 13.18 -1.03 4.08
C LEU A 11 11.72 -1.38 4.39
N VAL A 12 11.08 -2.20 3.54
CA VAL A 12 9.68 -2.64 3.78
C VAL A 12 9.56 -3.40 5.10
N ARG A 13 10.51 -4.31 5.41
CA ARG A 13 10.51 -5.08 6.68
C ARG A 13 10.69 -4.20 7.92
N GLU A 14 11.55 -3.19 7.83
CA GLU A 14 11.80 -2.26 8.94
C GLU A 14 10.58 -1.37 9.21
N LEU A 15 9.90 -0.93 8.15
CA LEU A 15 8.71 -0.09 8.27
C LEU A 15 7.48 -0.90 8.69
N CYS A 16 7.34 -2.13 8.21
CA CYS A 16 6.19 -3.01 8.44
C CYS A 16 6.59 -4.19 9.34
N PRO A 17 6.68 -4.01 10.68
CA PRO A 17 7.20 -5.04 11.56
C PRO A 17 6.27 -6.24 11.73
N ARG A 18 4.97 -6.07 11.51
CA ARG A 18 3.97 -7.13 11.69
C ARG A 18 3.62 -7.84 10.37
N ILE A 19 3.44 -9.16 10.45
CA ILE A 19 3.16 -10.02 9.30
C ILE A 19 1.75 -9.79 8.73
N ASP A 20 0.77 -9.61 9.60
CA ASP A 20 -0.61 -9.30 9.22
C ASP A 20 -0.67 -8.00 8.41
N PHE A 21 -0.02 -6.94 8.88
CA PHE A 21 0.04 -5.69 8.14
C PHE A 21 0.75 -5.85 6.79
N LEU A 22 1.83 -6.64 6.71
CA LEU A 22 2.46 -6.96 5.43
C LEU A 22 1.51 -7.72 4.48
N ALA A 23 0.70 -8.64 5.00
CA ALA A 23 -0.30 -9.33 4.21
C ALA A 23 -1.38 -8.36 3.71
N ASP A 24 -1.91 -7.49 4.57
CA ASP A 24 -2.91 -6.48 4.22
C ASP A 24 -2.39 -5.53 3.12
N VAL A 25 -1.15 -5.02 3.28
CA VAL A 25 -0.49 -4.20 2.25
C VAL A 25 -0.40 -4.96 0.93
N HIS A 26 0.07 -6.20 0.98
CA HIS A 26 0.22 -7.02 -0.22
C HIS A 26 -1.12 -7.24 -0.93
N HIS A 27 -2.17 -7.63 -0.21
CA HIS A 27 -3.49 -7.86 -0.79
C HIS A 27 -4.06 -6.58 -1.39
N GLY A 28 -3.96 -5.46 -0.67
CA GLY A 28 -4.35 -4.15 -1.19
C GLY A 28 -3.66 -3.83 -2.50
N LEU A 29 -2.33 -3.94 -2.56
CA LEU A 29 -1.55 -3.65 -3.77
C LEU A 29 -1.87 -4.59 -4.95
N VAL A 30 -2.13 -5.87 -4.69
CA VAL A 30 -2.46 -6.85 -5.72
C VAL A 30 -3.86 -6.61 -6.30
N GLU A 31 -4.81 -6.22 -5.46
CA GLU A 31 -6.20 -6.01 -5.87
C GLU A 31 -6.47 -4.62 -6.43
N THR A 32 -5.58 -3.66 -6.17
CA THR A 32 -5.70 -2.28 -6.67
C THR A 32 -4.51 -1.89 -7.55
N PRO A 33 -4.27 -2.56 -8.70
CA PRO A 33 -3.14 -2.26 -9.57
C PRO A 33 -3.14 -0.81 -10.11
N SER A 34 -4.29 -0.12 -10.12
CA SER A 34 -4.40 1.31 -10.43
C SER A 34 -3.61 2.21 -9.46
N LEU A 35 -3.32 1.77 -8.23
CA LEU A 35 -2.50 2.52 -7.26
C LEU A 35 -1.10 2.87 -7.79
N LYS A 36 -0.62 2.15 -8.81
CA LYS A 36 0.62 2.52 -9.51
C LYS A 36 0.55 3.96 -10.04
N GLY A 37 -0.60 4.40 -10.56
CA GLY A 37 -0.81 5.75 -11.10
C GLY A 37 -0.76 6.83 -10.04
N PHE A 38 -1.24 6.49 -8.84
CA PHE A 38 -1.21 7.34 -7.64
C PHE A 38 0.17 7.49 -7.03
N TYR A 39 1.11 6.57 -7.30
CA TYR A 39 2.44 6.59 -6.67
C TYR A 39 3.21 7.90 -6.91
N ARG A 40 2.95 8.57 -8.05
CA ARG A 40 3.53 9.90 -8.35
C ARG A 40 3.06 11.01 -7.42
N GLY A 41 1.93 10.83 -6.72
CA GLY A 41 1.36 11.78 -5.78
C GLY A 41 1.46 11.32 -4.32
N LEU A 42 1.78 10.06 -4.06
CA LEU A 42 1.83 9.50 -2.71
C LEU A 42 3.25 9.46 -2.15
N ASN A 43 3.38 9.70 -0.84
CA ASN A 43 4.56 9.26 -0.11
C ASN A 43 4.51 7.74 0.03
N PHE A 44 5.65 7.12 0.29
CA PHE A 44 5.73 5.67 0.46
C PHE A 44 4.86 5.18 1.62
N LEU A 45 4.82 5.92 2.74
CA LEU A 45 3.95 5.58 3.86
C LEU A 45 2.46 5.71 3.50
N ASP A 46 2.08 6.75 2.76
CA ASP A 46 0.70 6.94 2.29
C ASP A 46 0.24 5.73 1.46
N LEU A 47 1.11 5.25 0.56
CA LEU A 47 0.82 4.07 -0.27
C LEU A 47 0.62 2.81 0.59
N LEU A 48 1.51 2.56 1.54
CA LEU A 48 1.43 1.37 2.40
C LEU A 48 0.17 1.39 3.26
N VAL A 49 -0.14 2.52 3.91
CA VAL A 49 -1.35 2.66 4.72
C VAL A 49 -2.60 2.52 3.86
N PHE A 50 -2.64 3.18 2.70
CA PHE A 50 -3.82 3.12 1.85
C PHE A 50 -4.08 1.71 1.33
N ALA A 51 -3.04 1.01 0.86
CA ALA A 51 -3.17 -0.37 0.41
C ALA A 51 -3.73 -1.29 1.51
N ALA A 52 -3.12 -1.26 2.71
CA ALA A 52 -3.59 -2.09 3.82
C ALA A 52 -5.00 -1.70 4.28
N GLY A 53 -5.22 -0.41 4.57
CA GLY A 53 -6.48 0.07 5.12
C GLY A 53 -7.66 -0.13 4.17
N SER A 54 -7.49 0.14 2.87
CA SER A 54 -8.56 -0.11 1.89
C SER A 54 -8.91 -1.58 1.75
N TRP A 55 -7.95 -2.50 1.91
CA TRP A 55 -8.26 -3.94 1.95
C TRP A 55 -8.98 -4.33 3.25
N ILE A 56 -8.54 -3.82 4.40
CA ILE A 56 -9.20 -4.06 5.70
C ILE A 56 -10.64 -3.57 5.69
N GLU A 57 -10.91 -2.36 5.20
CA GLU A 57 -12.26 -1.81 5.08
C GLU A 57 -13.14 -2.66 4.16
N ARG A 58 -12.61 -3.09 3.00
CA ARG A 58 -13.35 -4.01 2.11
C ARG A 58 -13.64 -5.36 2.74
N ASN A 59 -12.72 -5.88 3.55
CA ASN A 59 -12.86 -7.21 4.18
C ASN A 59 -13.79 -7.19 5.41
N ALA A 60 -13.79 -6.11 6.19
CA ALA A 60 -14.59 -6.02 7.41
C ALA A 60 -15.93 -5.29 7.20
N ARG A 61 -16.02 -4.40 6.21
CA ARG A 61 -17.11 -3.42 6.03
C ARG A 61 -17.43 -3.17 4.56
N SER A 62 -17.44 -4.23 3.75
CA SER A 62 -17.60 -4.15 2.29
C SER A 62 -18.73 -3.22 1.85
N GLY A 63 -19.92 -3.32 2.47
CA GLY A 63 -21.07 -2.48 2.15
C GLY A 63 -20.90 -0.99 2.50
N GLU A 64 -20.41 -0.66 3.70
CA GLU A 64 -20.19 0.74 4.12
C GLU A 64 -19.12 1.41 3.26
N PHE A 65 -18.00 0.73 3.06
CA PHE A 65 -16.89 1.28 2.29
C PHE A 65 -17.26 1.42 0.82
N ARG A 66 -17.92 0.41 0.23
CA ARG A 66 -18.44 0.50 -1.14
C ARG A 66 -19.41 1.66 -1.32
N GLY A 67 -20.36 1.84 -0.40
CA GLY A 67 -21.31 2.97 -0.44
C GLY A 67 -20.60 4.32 -0.37
N LEU A 68 -19.50 4.43 0.38
CA LEU A 68 -18.65 5.61 0.37
C LEU A 68 -17.97 5.81 -0.99
N ILE A 69 -17.39 4.77 -1.60
CA ILE A 69 -16.76 4.91 -2.93
C ILE A 69 -17.79 5.34 -4.00
N GLU A 70 -19.03 4.86 -3.91
CA GLU A 70 -20.13 5.22 -4.81
C GLU A 70 -20.63 6.66 -4.60
N ALA A 71 -20.55 7.19 -3.38
CA ALA A 71 -20.99 8.54 -3.03
C ALA A 71 -19.92 9.63 -3.28
N GLU A 72 -18.63 9.26 -3.32
CA GLU A 72 -17.52 10.22 -3.31
C GLU A 72 -16.98 10.57 -4.71
N ILE A 73 -16.87 11.87 -4.97
CA ILE A 73 -16.46 12.40 -6.29
C ILE A 73 -14.94 12.43 -6.42
N ASP A 74 -14.19 12.72 -5.34
CA ASP A 74 -12.76 13.00 -5.41
C ASP A 74 -11.85 11.96 -4.69
N PRO A 75 -10.64 11.69 -5.21
CA PRO A 75 -9.75 10.68 -4.64
C PRO A 75 -9.23 11.04 -3.24
N TYR A 76 -9.09 12.33 -2.91
CA TYR A 76 -8.60 12.71 -1.58
C TYR A 76 -9.57 12.28 -0.49
N THR A 77 -10.88 12.33 -0.72
CA THR A 77 -11.85 11.93 0.30
C THR A 77 -11.77 10.44 0.61
N ILE A 78 -11.56 9.59 -0.40
CA ILE A 78 -11.32 8.15 -0.23
C ILE A 78 -10.03 7.91 0.59
N PHE A 79 -8.93 8.57 0.23
CA PHE A 79 -7.66 8.44 0.95
C PHE A 79 -7.75 8.94 2.39
N ASN A 80 -8.40 10.08 2.60
CA ASN A 80 -8.59 10.64 3.93
C ASN A 80 -9.48 9.73 4.79
N HIS A 81 -10.54 9.13 4.23
CA HIS A 81 -11.35 8.16 4.95
C HIS A 81 -10.51 7.00 5.50
N VAL A 82 -9.75 6.33 4.62
CA VAL A 82 -8.87 5.22 4.99
C VAL A 82 -7.84 5.68 6.03
N TYR A 83 -7.24 6.86 5.85
CA TYR A 83 -6.28 7.41 6.80
C TYR A 83 -6.88 7.66 8.19
N GLN A 84 -8.08 8.25 8.28
CA GLN A 84 -8.72 8.52 9.57
C GLN A 84 -9.11 7.23 10.30
N ARG A 85 -9.63 6.25 9.57
CA ARG A 85 -9.98 4.93 10.11
C ARG A 85 -8.76 4.15 10.63
N HIS A 86 -7.62 4.30 9.95
CA HIS A 86 -6.39 3.57 10.23
C HIS A 86 -5.24 4.47 10.66
N ARG A 87 -5.55 5.51 11.45
CA ARG A 87 -4.56 6.48 11.94
C ARG A 87 -3.47 5.81 12.78
N ASP A 88 -3.81 4.72 13.46
CA ASP A 88 -2.89 3.88 14.24
C ASP A 88 -1.86 3.17 13.35
N LEU A 89 -2.26 2.66 12.17
CA LEU A 89 -1.34 2.08 11.20
C LEU A 89 -0.32 3.12 10.72
N PHE A 90 -0.79 4.33 10.41
CA PHE A 90 0.11 5.42 10.02
C PHE A 90 1.06 5.83 11.15
N ALA A 91 0.56 5.99 12.38
CA ALA A 91 1.38 6.30 13.54
C ALA A 91 2.44 5.22 13.81
N SER A 92 2.06 3.95 13.66
CA SER A 92 2.97 2.80 13.79
C SER A 92 4.09 2.84 12.74
N LEU A 93 3.76 3.11 11.47
CA LEU A 93 4.75 3.27 10.39
C LEU A 93 5.69 4.46 10.63
N ALA A 94 5.15 5.59 11.08
CA ALA A 94 5.95 6.78 11.40
C ALA A 94 6.92 6.51 12.55
N ALA A 95 6.46 5.82 13.60
CA ALA A 95 7.31 5.39 14.71
C ALA A 95 8.35 4.35 14.29
N ALA A 96 8.01 3.41 13.39
CA ALA A 96 8.97 2.48 12.81
C ALA A 96 10.06 3.21 12.00
N ARG A 97 9.66 4.21 11.19
CA ARG A 97 10.61 5.06 10.47
C ARG A 97 11.60 5.77 11.40
N GLY A 98 11.12 6.28 12.53
CA GLY A 98 11.96 6.96 13.54
C GLY A 98 12.97 6.04 14.24
N ARG A 99 12.77 4.72 14.18
CA ARG A 99 13.65 3.70 14.81
C ARG A 99 14.68 3.09 13.85
N ILE A 100 14.71 3.52 12.59
CA ILE A 100 15.69 3.02 11.60
C ILE A 100 17.10 3.50 12.00
N THR A 101 17.89 2.59 12.55
CA THR A 101 19.27 2.86 13.00
C THR A 101 20.27 2.86 11.84
N ASP A 102 20.07 2.02 10.82
CA ASP A 102 20.91 1.96 9.62
C ASP A 102 20.78 3.25 8.78
N GLU A 103 21.88 4.00 8.67
CA GLU A 103 21.91 5.30 7.99
C GLU A 103 21.49 5.21 6.51
N LYS A 104 21.94 4.17 5.79
CA LYS A 104 21.61 4.01 4.37
C LYS A 104 20.11 3.77 4.18
N LEU A 105 19.49 3.01 5.08
CA LEU A 105 18.04 2.82 5.07
C LEU A 105 17.27 4.07 5.46
N ARG A 106 17.78 4.84 6.42
CA ARG A 106 17.17 6.10 6.85
C ARG A 106 17.16 7.10 5.71
N GLU A 107 18.30 7.29 5.04
CA GLU A 107 18.40 8.12 3.83
C GLU A 107 17.45 7.66 2.73
N LEU A 108 17.39 6.35 2.46
CA LEU A 108 16.47 5.81 1.46
C LEU A 108 15.02 6.10 1.83
N SER A 109 14.67 5.96 3.12
CA SER A 109 13.35 6.27 3.65
C SER A 109 13.00 7.75 3.49
N HIS A 110 13.95 8.67 3.64
CA HIS A 110 13.72 10.08 3.32
C HIS A 110 13.52 10.29 1.82
N LYS A 111 14.44 9.79 0.98
CA LYS A 111 14.43 9.98 -0.49
C LYS A 111 13.19 9.40 -1.17
N ILE A 112 12.59 8.34 -0.63
CA ILE A 112 11.38 7.72 -1.19
C ILE A 112 10.09 8.48 -0.83
N ASN A 113 10.14 9.43 0.10
CA ASN A 113 9.02 10.26 0.55
C ASN A 113 9.26 11.74 0.17
N PRO A 114 9.21 12.10 -1.12
CA PRO A 114 9.74 13.38 -1.57
C PRO A 114 8.84 14.58 -1.25
N PHE A 115 7.59 14.39 -0.81
CA PHE A 115 6.58 15.46 -0.81
C PHE A 115 6.50 16.28 0.47
N HIS A 116 7.62 16.81 0.94
CA HIS A 116 7.65 17.69 2.10
C HIS A 116 6.93 19.03 1.81
N GLY A 117 5.91 19.38 2.59
CA GLY A 117 5.23 20.69 2.51
C GLY A 117 4.09 20.81 1.50
N ARG A 118 3.72 19.74 0.76
CA ARG A 118 2.49 19.69 -0.04
C ARG A 118 1.42 18.85 0.64
N THR A 119 0.17 19.29 0.58
CA THR A 119 -0.94 18.54 1.16
C THR A 119 -1.27 17.29 0.34
N LEU A 120 -1.84 16.25 0.95
CA LEU A 120 -2.28 15.06 0.19
C LEU A 120 -3.31 15.44 -0.89
N ARG A 121 -4.20 16.39 -0.59
CA ARG A 121 -5.22 16.89 -1.52
C ARG A 121 -4.58 17.46 -2.80
N GLU A 122 -3.62 18.37 -2.65
CA GLU A 122 -2.89 18.95 -3.80
C GLU A 122 -2.18 17.90 -4.65
N ARG A 123 -1.60 16.88 -4.00
CA ARG A 123 -0.87 15.83 -4.70
C ARG A 123 -1.79 14.94 -5.51
N LEU A 124 -2.96 14.63 -4.97
CA LEU A 124 -3.96 13.79 -5.62
C LEU A 124 -4.72 14.51 -6.74
N HIS A 125 -4.81 15.84 -6.71
CA HIS A 125 -5.47 16.63 -7.77
C HIS A 125 -4.78 16.52 -9.14
N SER A 126 -3.49 16.18 -9.16
CA SER A 126 -2.72 15.98 -10.40
C SER A 126 -2.92 14.59 -11.05
N ILE A 127 -3.70 13.72 -10.42
CA ILE A 127 -3.97 12.37 -10.92
C ILE A 127 -5.07 12.44 -11.98
N PRO A 128 -4.85 11.90 -13.20
CA PRO A 128 -5.84 11.83 -14.25
C PRO A 128 -7.10 11.12 -13.79
N GLU A 129 -8.25 11.64 -14.23
CA GLU A 129 -9.56 11.12 -13.90
C GLU A 129 -9.71 9.63 -14.22
N PHE A 130 -9.14 9.14 -15.34
CA PHE A 130 -9.21 7.72 -15.68
C PHE A 130 -8.53 6.82 -14.63
N GLU A 131 -7.42 7.24 -14.00
CA GLU A 131 -6.77 6.46 -12.93
C GLU A 131 -7.63 6.45 -11.66
N VAL A 132 -8.35 7.54 -11.40
CA VAL A 132 -9.28 7.67 -10.28
C VAL A 132 -10.47 6.72 -10.45
N GLU A 133 -11.09 6.73 -11.63
CA GLU A 133 -12.23 5.86 -11.91
C GLU A 133 -11.84 4.38 -11.93
N GLU A 134 -10.65 4.03 -12.42
CA GLU A 134 -10.12 2.67 -12.29
C GLU A 134 -9.94 2.26 -10.83
N LEU A 135 -9.37 3.14 -9.99
CA LEU A 135 -9.21 2.88 -8.57
C LEU A 135 -10.57 2.67 -7.88
N LYS A 136 -11.55 3.54 -8.12
CA LYS A 136 -12.89 3.40 -7.54
C LYS A 136 -13.52 2.06 -7.91
N ARG A 137 -13.44 1.68 -9.19
CA ARG A 137 -13.95 0.39 -9.67
C ARG A 137 -13.28 -0.80 -8.97
N GLU A 138 -11.97 -0.76 -8.77
CA GLU A 138 -11.24 -1.81 -8.04
C GLU A 138 -11.63 -1.86 -6.55
N LEU A 139 -11.80 -0.71 -5.91
CA LEU A 139 -12.20 -0.60 -4.50
C LEU A 139 -13.66 -1.02 -4.24
N GLN A 140 -14.51 -1.05 -5.25
CA GLN A 140 -15.88 -1.57 -5.13
C GLN A 140 -15.95 -3.10 -5.20
N GLN A 141 -14.87 -3.78 -5.61
CA GLN A 141 -14.84 -5.24 -5.69
C GLN A 141 -14.65 -5.85 -4.30
N GLU A 142 -15.33 -6.98 -4.08
CA GLU A 142 -15.13 -7.79 -2.90
C GLU A 142 -13.67 -8.27 -2.81
N PRO A 143 -13.08 -8.28 -1.61
CA PRO A 143 -11.70 -8.72 -1.43
C PRO A 143 -11.59 -10.23 -1.65
N LYS A 144 -10.45 -10.66 -2.18
CA LYS A 144 -10.20 -12.08 -2.40
C LYS A 144 -9.68 -12.75 -1.13
N HIS A 145 -9.88 -14.07 -1.05
CA HIS A 145 -9.38 -14.88 0.05
C HIS A 145 -8.03 -15.49 -0.33
N TYR A 146 -6.96 -15.01 0.31
CA TYR A 146 -5.61 -15.50 0.06
C TYR A 146 -5.30 -16.69 0.95
N VAL A 147 -4.81 -17.77 0.33
CA VAL A 147 -4.45 -19.01 1.00
C VAL A 147 -3.07 -19.46 0.58
N THR A 148 -2.38 -20.16 1.47
CA THR A 148 -1.16 -20.90 1.11
C THR A 148 -1.51 -22.07 0.19
N GLU A 149 -0.51 -22.60 -0.50
CA GLU A 149 -0.70 -23.80 -1.34
C GLU A 149 -1.15 -25.01 -0.52
N GLY A 150 -0.64 -25.15 0.71
CA GLY A 150 -1.04 -26.22 1.63
C GLY A 150 -2.52 -26.12 2.02
N GLU A 151 -2.99 -24.92 2.38
CA GLU A 151 -4.41 -24.67 2.68
C GLU A 151 -5.28 -24.90 1.45
N TYR A 152 -4.85 -24.43 0.28
CA TYR A 152 -5.58 -24.66 -0.97
C TYR A 152 -5.78 -26.16 -1.24
N ARG A 153 -4.72 -26.97 -1.12
CA ARG A 153 -4.77 -28.44 -1.27
C ARG A 153 -5.70 -29.10 -0.25
N ALA A 154 -5.72 -28.60 0.99
CA ALA A 154 -6.67 -29.07 2.00
C ALA A 154 -8.12 -28.74 1.64
N PHE A 155 -8.39 -27.55 1.08
CA PHE A 155 -9.71 -27.19 0.56
C PHE A 155 -10.13 -28.09 -0.60
N GLU A 156 -9.22 -28.52 -1.47
CA GLU A 156 -9.54 -29.43 -2.59
C GLU A 156 -10.15 -30.76 -2.13
N GLN A 157 -9.81 -31.22 -0.93
CA GLN A 157 -10.30 -32.48 -0.38
C GLN A 157 -11.69 -32.36 0.27
N VAL A 158 -12.14 -31.13 0.58
CA VAL A 158 -13.30 -30.89 1.46
C VAL A 158 -14.40 -30.04 0.82
N ARG A 159 -14.10 -29.14 -0.11
CA ARG A 159 -15.09 -28.24 -0.73
C ARG A 159 -15.00 -28.23 -2.27
N ALA A 160 -16.17 -28.20 -2.91
CA ALA A 160 -16.28 -28.14 -4.38
C ALA A 160 -16.14 -26.70 -4.93
N ASP A 161 -16.57 -25.68 -4.17
CA ASP A 161 -16.46 -24.29 -4.60
C ASP A 161 -15.15 -23.66 -4.12
N LYS A 162 -14.34 -23.23 -5.09
CA LYS A 162 -13.06 -22.52 -4.91
C LYS A 162 -13.09 -21.11 -5.48
N SER A 163 -14.26 -20.64 -5.92
CA SER A 163 -14.42 -19.30 -6.45
C SER A 163 -14.05 -18.29 -5.35
N GLY A 164 -13.13 -17.36 -5.66
CA GLY A 164 -12.64 -16.37 -4.70
C GLY A 164 -11.36 -16.72 -3.94
N LEU A 165 -10.84 -17.95 -4.04
CA LEU A 165 -9.53 -18.30 -3.45
C LEU A 165 -8.36 -17.90 -4.36
N VAL A 166 -7.32 -17.28 -3.78
CA VAL A 166 -6.06 -16.93 -4.45
C VAL A 166 -4.88 -17.57 -3.74
N ILE A 167 -4.11 -18.38 -4.47
CA ILE A 167 -2.93 -19.04 -3.92
C ILE A 167 -1.75 -18.06 -3.84
N LEU A 168 -1.16 -17.92 -2.66
CA LEU A 168 0.07 -17.17 -2.42
C LEU A 168 1.29 -17.95 -2.91
N ARG A 169 1.53 -17.99 -4.23
CA ARG A 169 2.61 -18.78 -4.86
C ARG A 169 4.03 -18.39 -4.45
N PHE A 170 4.22 -17.21 -3.86
CA PHE A 170 5.51 -16.74 -3.37
C PHE A 170 5.80 -17.18 -1.92
N MET A 171 4.82 -17.79 -1.24
CA MET A 171 4.97 -18.26 0.13
C MET A 171 5.72 -19.60 0.17
N PRO A 172 6.67 -19.78 1.11
CA PRO A 172 7.32 -21.07 1.27
C PRO A 172 6.33 -22.12 1.83
N ILE A 173 6.53 -23.39 1.49
CA ILE A 173 5.61 -24.49 1.85
C ILE A 173 5.52 -24.69 3.38
N ASN A 174 6.65 -24.56 4.09
CA ASN A 174 6.74 -24.62 5.55
C ASN A 174 7.47 -23.38 6.09
N PRO A 175 6.82 -22.21 6.18
CA PRO A 175 7.47 -20.99 6.62
C PRO A 175 7.73 -20.95 8.13
N THR A 176 8.88 -20.40 8.53
CA THR A 176 8.96 -19.71 9.83
C THR A 176 8.34 -18.32 9.70
N ARG A 177 7.90 -17.71 10.83
CA ARG A 177 7.37 -16.32 10.83
C ARG A 177 8.29 -15.34 10.11
N GLU A 178 9.61 -15.48 10.29
CA GLU A 178 10.59 -14.63 9.61
C GLU A 178 10.60 -14.83 8.09
N ARG A 179 10.48 -16.08 7.61
CA ARG A 179 10.41 -16.37 6.17
C ARG A 179 9.13 -15.81 5.54
N ILE A 180 7.99 -15.85 6.25
CA ILE A 180 6.75 -15.20 5.82
C ILE A 180 6.96 -13.70 5.66
N ARG A 181 7.53 -13.07 6.70
CA ARG A 181 7.82 -11.63 6.71
C ARG A 181 8.71 -11.23 5.54
N GLN A 182 9.74 -12.03 5.26
CA GLN A 182 10.62 -11.82 4.11
C GLN A 182 9.89 -11.98 2.78
N ALA A 183 9.06 -13.02 2.63
CA ALA A 183 8.31 -13.30 1.41
C ALA A 183 7.37 -12.14 1.05
N PHE A 184 6.51 -11.69 1.97
CA PHE A 184 5.62 -10.55 1.74
C PHE A 184 6.38 -9.26 1.44
N ALA A 185 7.42 -8.93 2.22
CA ALA A 185 8.20 -7.73 1.95
C ALA A 185 8.92 -7.78 0.59
N GLY A 186 9.30 -8.98 0.14
CA GLY A 186 9.87 -9.21 -1.18
C GLY A 186 8.86 -8.90 -2.28
N GLU A 187 7.65 -9.44 -2.16
CA GLU A 187 6.57 -9.19 -3.12
C GLU A 187 6.09 -7.74 -3.14
N ILE A 188 5.92 -7.11 -1.98
CA ILE A 188 5.59 -5.68 -1.90
C ILE A 188 6.66 -4.84 -2.59
N SER A 189 7.94 -5.13 -2.33
CA SER A 189 9.04 -4.45 -3.02
C SER A 189 8.97 -4.71 -4.53
N ARG A 190 8.68 -5.94 -4.98
CA ARG A 190 8.54 -6.30 -6.39
C ARG A 190 7.41 -5.52 -7.07
N ILE A 191 6.24 -5.46 -6.46
CA ILE A 191 5.07 -4.73 -6.99
C ILE A 191 5.39 -3.24 -7.07
N ILE A 192 5.88 -2.62 -5.99
CA ILE A 192 6.12 -1.15 -5.98
C ILE A 192 7.24 -0.74 -6.94
N ARG A 193 8.17 -1.65 -7.28
CA ARG A 193 9.21 -1.40 -8.29
C ARG A 193 8.67 -1.20 -9.71
N THR A 194 7.42 -1.58 -9.98
CA THR A 194 6.76 -1.33 -11.27
C THR A 194 6.07 0.03 -11.33
N CYS A 195 5.96 0.75 -10.21
CA CYS A 195 5.33 2.06 -10.18
C CYS A 195 6.18 3.14 -10.89
N PRO A 196 5.53 4.17 -11.48
CA PRO A 196 6.21 5.31 -12.07
C PRO A 196 7.16 5.99 -11.09
N ARG A 197 8.40 6.24 -11.51
CA ARG A 197 9.43 6.86 -10.66
C ARG A 197 9.46 8.38 -10.74
N LYS A 198 8.92 8.93 -11.83
CA LYS A 198 8.93 10.37 -12.10
C LYS A 198 7.89 11.04 -11.21
N TYR A 199 8.31 12.12 -10.56
CA TYR A 199 7.43 12.99 -9.80
C TYR A 199 7.82 14.45 -10.03
N GLU A 200 6.89 15.35 -9.77
CA GLU A 200 7.15 16.78 -9.83
C GLU A 200 7.92 17.23 -8.58
N PRO A 201 9.11 17.84 -8.74
CA PRO A 201 9.84 18.39 -7.61
C PRO A 201 9.02 19.50 -6.94
N ILE A 202 9.12 19.59 -5.62
CA ILE A 202 8.60 20.75 -4.90
C ILE A 202 9.52 21.93 -5.20
N ALA A 203 8.97 23.06 -5.62
CA ALA A 203 9.66 24.32 -5.45
C ALA A 203 9.77 24.53 -3.94
N LEU A 204 10.96 24.31 -3.37
CA LEU A 204 11.22 24.67 -1.98
C LEU A 204 10.82 26.13 -1.83
N ALA A 205 9.87 26.42 -0.95
CA ALA A 205 9.61 27.80 -0.57
C ALA A 205 10.96 28.35 -0.11
N THR A 206 11.51 29.28 -0.88
CA THR A 206 12.69 30.04 -0.47
C THR A 206 12.28 30.72 0.82
N THR A 207 12.73 30.19 1.95
CA THR A 207 12.67 30.91 3.21
C THR A 207 13.32 32.27 2.95
N PRO A 208 12.60 33.39 3.09
CA PRO A 208 13.25 34.68 2.99
C PRO A 208 14.32 34.71 4.09
N SER A 209 15.57 34.87 3.68
CA SER A 209 16.68 35.12 4.59
C SER A 209 16.30 36.33 5.42
N SER A 210 16.05 36.11 6.71
CA SER A 210 15.88 37.18 7.70
C SER A 210 17.25 37.55 8.25
#